data_AF-A0A9P0Q1P2-F1
#
_entry.id   AF-A0A9P0Q1P2-F1
#
_cell.length_a   1.000
_cell.length_b   1.000
_cell.length_c   1.000
_cell.angle_alpha   90.00
_cell.angle_beta   90.00
_cell.angle_gamma   90.00
#
_symmetry.space_group_name_H-M   'P 1'
#
loop_
_entity.id
_entity.type
_entity.pdbx_description
1 polymer ?
#
loop_
_entity_poly.entity_id
_entity_poly.type
_entity_poly.pdbx_seq_one_letter_code
_entity_poly.pdbx_strand_id
1 'polypeptide(L)'
;MNKVTIPWTISQLINYFQPNQTHLTDCDAYYLAALLIFLNLLNITYLHNYLLHLTSMGIRIRTAFCALIYRKCLRLSPESLTTITTGNIVTLMTKDVAAFETMIMYANDVWIGCVQTVVIFYLLYRRVGVAAFVGVGLFLIMIPIQIYIGKVVSKLRVESAKNTDKRLQTIRDAVSSIKIIKMYNWESIFEDRISRNRRIEINSLVKIFIRKVMILLLGALTSKLAFFAMVMMYVWLGNPISAELVYFILTLLQRVRHAFNVVIPMGITESAELYASAKRIEALLKTESVTKNADEKTVLKDNMLGINENAKVNVRNTTVEIRGHTVLKGISFEVNNGLTIISGPIGSGKTTLLRLLLNDISCKEGSVLVNGRVSYAPQEPWVFPSTLKQNILLGEKFDRNRYEEVLKVCALTLDRDRLPGGK
;
A
#
# COMPACT_ATOMS: atom_id res chain seq x y z
N MET A 1 2.11 1.81 -32.63
CA MET A 1 2.61 2.15 -33.97
C MET A 1 4.11 2.46 -33.96
N ASN A 2 4.60 3.47 -33.22
CA ASN A 2 6.03 3.86 -33.19
C ASN A 2 7.02 2.73 -32.86
N LYS A 3 6.66 1.84 -31.93
CA LYS A 3 7.53 0.72 -31.50
C LYS A 3 7.81 -0.30 -32.61
N VAL A 4 7.01 -0.29 -33.69
CA VAL A 4 7.13 -1.18 -34.85
C VAL A 4 7.75 -0.45 -36.04
N THR A 5 7.34 0.80 -36.27
CA THR A 5 7.84 1.59 -37.41
C THR A 5 9.30 1.97 -37.27
N ILE A 6 9.80 2.26 -36.05
CA ILE A 6 11.21 2.59 -35.81
C ILE A 6 12.16 1.44 -36.26
N PRO A 7 11.97 0.17 -35.82
CA PRO A 7 12.74 -0.96 -36.33
C PRO A 7 12.74 -1.09 -37.86
N TRP A 8 11.59 -0.86 -38.49
CA TRP A 8 11.45 -0.94 -39.95
C TRP A 8 12.22 0.19 -40.66
N THR A 9 12.11 1.43 -40.19
CA THR A 9 12.84 2.58 -40.77
C THR A 9 14.35 2.41 -40.65
N ILE A 10 14.85 1.92 -39.51
CA ILE A 10 16.29 1.67 -39.33
C ILE A 10 16.76 0.52 -40.23
N SER A 11 15.94 -0.54 -40.36
CA SER A 11 16.23 -1.67 -41.24
C SER A 11 16.40 -1.21 -42.70
N GLN A 12 15.48 -0.37 -43.20
CA GLN A 12 15.58 0.23 -44.54
C GLN A 12 16.79 1.17 -44.68
N LEU A 13 17.12 1.95 -43.65
CA LEU A 13 18.31 2.80 -43.65
C LEU A 13 19.62 1.97 -43.69
N ILE A 14 19.66 0.80 -43.07
CA ILE A 14 20.79 -0.13 -43.16
C ILE A 14 20.91 -0.71 -44.57
N ASN A 15 19.79 -0.93 -45.26
CA ASN A 15 19.76 -1.43 -46.62
C ASN A 15 20.46 -0.46 -47.60
N TYR A 16 20.27 0.86 -47.42
CA TYR A 16 20.94 1.89 -48.20
C TYR A 16 22.48 1.79 -48.16
N PHE A 17 23.07 1.36 -47.04
CA PHE A 17 24.52 1.19 -46.91
C PHE A 17 25.04 -0.16 -47.44
N GLN A 18 24.20 -1.00 -48.06
CA GLN A 18 24.66 -2.24 -48.68
C GLN A 18 25.41 -1.96 -50.00
N PRO A 19 26.57 -2.59 -50.22
CA PRO A 19 27.32 -2.41 -51.46
C PRO A 19 26.50 -2.90 -52.67
N ASN A 20 26.44 -2.09 -53.73
CA ASN A 20 25.73 -2.32 -55.00
C ASN A 20 24.20 -2.22 -54.96
N GLN A 21 23.59 -1.55 -53.98
CA GLN A 21 22.15 -1.28 -54.00
C GLN A 21 21.80 -0.05 -54.86
N THR A 22 20.82 -0.17 -55.76
CA THR A 22 20.34 0.92 -56.64
C THR A 22 18.93 1.41 -56.33
N HIS A 23 18.28 0.84 -55.31
CA HIS A 23 16.86 1.07 -55.02
C HIS A 23 16.55 2.29 -54.14
N LEU A 24 17.54 2.82 -53.41
CA LEU A 24 17.37 3.95 -52.50
C LEU A 24 18.26 5.11 -52.95
N THR A 25 17.67 6.28 -53.16
CA THR A 25 18.42 7.50 -53.48
C THR A 25 18.92 8.19 -52.21
N ASP A 26 19.92 9.07 -52.33
CA ASP A 26 20.44 9.87 -51.20
C ASP A 26 19.32 10.68 -50.53
N CYS A 27 18.37 11.20 -51.32
CA CYS A 27 17.19 11.91 -50.82
C CYS A 27 16.28 11.01 -49.96
N ASP A 28 16.08 9.76 -50.35
CA ASP A 28 15.30 8.79 -49.58
C ASP A 28 15.98 8.46 -48.25
N ALA A 29 17.32 8.34 -48.25
CA ALA A 29 18.09 8.11 -47.03
C ALA A 29 17.98 9.28 -46.04
N TYR A 30 18.07 10.53 -46.52
CA TYR A 30 17.84 11.71 -45.68
C TYR A 30 16.40 11.77 -45.15
N TYR A 31 15.40 11.42 -45.96
CA TYR A 31 14.00 11.34 -45.52
C TYR A 31 13.80 10.27 -44.44
N LEU A 32 14.35 9.07 -44.62
CA LEU A 32 14.28 7.99 -43.63
C LEU A 32 14.97 8.37 -42.32
N ALA A 33 16.11 9.06 -42.39
CA ALA A 33 16.82 9.55 -41.22
C ALA A 33 16.01 10.64 -40.47
N ALA A 34 15.43 11.60 -41.19
CA ALA A 34 14.57 12.62 -40.60
C ALA A 34 13.31 12.01 -39.96
N LEU A 35 12.67 11.05 -40.65
CA LEU A 35 11.53 10.30 -40.13
C LEU A 35 11.90 9.52 -38.86
N LEU A 36 13.07 8.90 -38.82
CA LEU A 36 13.56 8.18 -37.64
C LEU A 36 13.73 9.10 -36.43
N ILE A 37 14.34 10.28 -36.63
CA ILE A 37 14.51 11.27 -35.56
C ILE A 37 13.14 11.74 -35.06
N PHE A 38 12.24 12.08 -35.98
CA PHE A 38 10.88 12.51 -35.64
C PHE A 38 10.11 11.44 -34.85
N LEU A 39 10.13 10.19 -35.30
CA LEU A 39 9.46 9.07 -34.61
C LEU A 39 10.04 8.82 -33.21
N ASN A 40 11.36 8.97 -33.03
CA ASN A 40 11.98 8.85 -31.71
C ASN A 40 11.56 10.01 -30.79
N LEU A 41 11.55 11.25 -31.28
CA LEU A 41 11.11 12.41 -30.52
C LEU A 41 9.63 12.27 -30.10
N LEU A 42 8.77 11.83 -31.02
CA LEU A 42 7.36 11.56 -30.74
C LEU A 42 7.21 10.42 -29.72
N ASN A 43 8.01 9.36 -29.82
CA ASN A 43 7.98 8.26 -28.85
C ASN A 43 8.43 8.70 -27.44
N ILE A 44 9.46 9.54 -27.32
CA ILE A 44 9.95 10.05 -26.04
C ILE A 44 8.90 10.97 -25.40
N THR A 45 8.36 11.92 -26.16
CA THR A 45 7.31 12.85 -25.69
C THR A 45 6.04 12.10 -25.28
N TYR A 46 5.61 11.11 -26.07
CA TYR A 46 4.48 10.25 -25.71
C TYR A 46 4.75 9.47 -24.42
N LEU A 47 5.89 8.78 -24.33
CA LEU A 47 6.20 7.92 -23.17
C LEU A 47 6.28 8.73 -21.87
N HIS A 48 6.89 9.91 -21.91
CA HIS A 48 7.02 10.76 -20.75
C HIS A 48 5.66 11.31 -20.30
N ASN A 49 4.84 11.82 -21.23
CA ASN A 49 3.49 12.28 -20.92
C ASN A 49 2.59 11.16 -20.40
N TYR A 50 2.69 9.95 -20.99
CA TYR A 50 1.99 8.76 -20.53
C TYR A 50 2.37 8.42 -19.07
N LEU A 51 3.66 8.40 -18.76
CA LEU A 51 4.14 8.14 -17.40
C LEU A 51 3.67 9.21 -16.39
N LEU A 52 3.73 10.49 -16.77
CA LEU A 52 3.22 11.60 -15.95
C LEU A 52 1.72 11.48 -15.69
N HIS A 53 0.94 11.09 -16.70
CA HIS A 53 -0.50 10.91 -16.53
C HIS A 53 -0.83 9.73 -15.60
N LEU A 54 -0.16 8.58 -15.78
CA LEU A 54 -0.34 7.41 -14.93
C LEU A 54 0.05 7.67 -13.48
N THR A 55 1.20 8.33 -13.25
CA THR A 55 1.65 8.69 -11.90
C THR A 55 0.70 9.69 -11.23
N SER A 56 0.23 10.70 -11.97
CA SER A 56 -0.79 11.64 -11.46
C SER A 56 -2.09 10.92 -11.09
N MET A 57 -2.56 10.00 -11.94
CA MET A 57 -3.74 9.18 -11.67
C MET A 57 -3.54 8.29 -10.43
N GLY A 58 -2.37 7.65 -10.31
CA GLY A 58 -2.00 6.83 -9.15
C GLY A 58 -2.04 7.63 -7.84
N ILE A 59 -1.48 8.83 -7.82
CA ILE A 59 -1.51 9.72 -6.66
C ILE A 59 -2.95 10.13 -6.30
N ARG A 60 -3.80 10.46 -7.29
CA ARG A 60 -5.22 10.80 -7.06
C ARG A 60 -6.00 9.64 -6.46
N ILE A 61 -5.74 8.42 -6.92
CA ILE A 61 -6.36 7.21 -6.38
C ILE A 61 -5.89 6.99 -4.93
N ARG A 62 -4.59 7.12 -4.67
CA ARG A 62 -4.04 7.02 -3.30
C ARG A 62 -4.68 8.03 -2.36
N THR A 63 -4.78 9.29 -2.73
CA THR A 63 -5.40 10.32 -1.88
C THR A 63 -6.88 10.05 -1.63
N ALA A 64 -7.63 9.61 -2.65
CA ALA A 64 -9.03 9.25 -2.51
C ALA A 64 -9.25 8.07 -1.55
N PHE A 65 -8.47 6.99 -1.68
CA PHE A 65 -8.55 5.84 -0.77
C PHE A 65 -8.11 6.20 0.66
N CYS A 66 -7.04 6.97 0.83
CA CYS A 66 -6.64 7.44 2.16
C CYS A 66 -7.76 8.27 2.81
N ALA A 67 -8.39 9.18 2.07
CA ALA A 67 -9.52 9.98 2.56
C ALA A 67 -10.73 9.10 2.90
N LEU A 68 -11.04 8.09 2.08
CA LEU A 68 -12.12 7.13 2.33
C LEU A 68 -11.89 6.33 3.62
N ILE A 69 -10.69 5.75 3.77
CA ILE A 69 -10.30 4.99 4.96
C ILE A 69 -10.36 5.89 6.19
N TYR A 70 -9.80 7.09 6.12
CA TYR A 70 -9.81 8.04 7.23
C TYR A 70 -11.24 8.40 7.67
N ARG A 71 -12.13 8.71 6.72
CA ARG A 71 -13.56 8.96 6.99
C ARG A 71 -14.27 7.76 7.60
N LYS A 72 -13.94 6.54 7.17
CA LYS A 72 -14.49 5.31 7.77
C LYS A 72 -14.00 5.14 9.21
N CYS A 73 -12.71 5.35 9.47
CA CYS A 73 -12.14 5.23 10.81
C CYS A 73 -12.81 6.15 11.83
N LEU A 74 -13.17 7.38 11.44
CA LEU A 74 -13.91 8.32 12.28
C LEU A 74 -15.37 7.90 12.57
N ARG A 75 -15.87 6.83 11.96
CA ARG A 75 -17.24 6.33 12.12
C ARG A 75 -17.29 4.88 12.61
N LEU A 76 -16.15 4.22 12.87
CA LEU A 76 -16.13 2.85 13.36
C LEU A 76 -16.69 2.76 14.77
N SER A 77 -17.39 1.68 15.08
CA SER A 77 -17.82 1.44 16.46
C SER A 77 -16.62 1.20 17.39
N PRO A 78 -16.72 1.56 18.68
CA PRO A 78 -15.65 1.30 19.64
C PRO A 78 -15.33 -0.19 19.77
N GLU A 79 -16.34 -1.05 19.63
CA GLU A 79 -16.17 -2.50 19.60
C GLU A 79 -15.29 -2.93 18.42
N SER A 80 -15.50 -2.32 17.25
CA SER A 80 -14.66 -2.52 16.06
C SER A 80 -13.24 -1.95 16.20
N LEU A 81 -13.08 -0.85 16.95
CA LEU A 81 -11.76 -0.28 17.25
C LEU A 81 -10.94 -1.17 18.20
N THR A 82 -11.58 -2.04 18.99
CA THR A 82 -10.84 -3.02 19.80
C THR A 82 -10.30 -4.20 18.98
N THR A 83 -10.91 -4.52 17.83
CA THR A 83 -10.45 -5.62 16.94
C THR A 83 -9.45 -5.13 15.91
N ILE A 84 -9.58 -3.88 15.44
CA ILE A 84 -8.70 -3.27 14.45
C ILE A 84 -7.73 -2.31 15.15
N THR A 85 -6.48 -2.75 15.30
CA THR A 85 -5.44 -1.91 15.91
C THR A 85 -5.13 -0.68 15.06
N THR A 86 -4.74 0.42 15.70
CA THR A 86 -4.28 1.64 15.01
C THR A 86 -3.12 1.36 14.05
N GLY A 87 -2.23 0.42 14.41
CA GLY A 87 -1.14 -0.02 13.54
C GLY A 87 -1.62 -0.68 12.25
N ASN A 88 -2.71 -1.46 12.30
CA ASN A 88 -3.33 -2.04 11.11
C ASN A 88 -3.91 -0.96 10.20
N ILE A 89 -4.54 0.08 10.76
CA ILE A 89 -5.07 1.23 9.98
C ILE A 89 -3.94 2.00 9.28
N VAL A 90 -2.85 2.27 10.00
CA VAL A 90 -1.67 2.92 9.41
C VAL A 90 -1.09 2.07 8.29
N THR A 91 -1.02 0.75 8.48
CA THR A 91 -0.56 -0.18 7.43
C THR A 91 -1.47 -0.16 6.20
N LEU A 92 -2.78 -0.10 6.40
CA LEU A 92 -3.74 0.03 5.30
C LEU A 92 -3.48 1.30 4.48
N MET A 93 -3.33 2.45 5.14
CA MET A 93 -3.10 3.74 4.47
C MET A 93 -1.72 3.86 3.80
N THR A 94 -0.67 3.27 4.39
CA THR A 94 0.71 3.44 3.92
C THR A 94 1.14 2.39 2.92
N LYS A 95 0.73 1.12 3.11
CA LYS A 95 1.14 -0.01 2.27
C LYS A 95 0.04 -0.44 1.33
N ASP A 96 -1.16 -0.69 1.83
CA ASP A 96 -2.22 -1.30 1.02
C ASP A 96 -2.79 -0.36 -0.02
N VAL A 97 -2.92 0.93 0.31
CA VAL A 97 -3.29 1.94 -0.68
C VAL A 97 -2.17 2.16 -1.71
N ALA A 98 -0.89 2.03 -1.34
CA ALA A 98 0.23 2.19 -2.28
C ALA A 98 0.23 1.09 -3.37
N ALA A 99 -0.28 -0.11 -3.08
CA ALA A 99 -0.43 -1.16 -4.08
C ALA A 99 -1.37 -0.78 -5.25
N PHE A 100 -2.34 0.11 -5.03
CA PHE A 100 -3.18 0.64 -6.12
C PHE A 100 -2.38 1.56 -7.05
N GLU A 101 -1.51 2.39 -6.48
CA GLU A 101 -0.64 3.30 -7.23
C GLU A 101 0.32 2.52 -8.13
N THR A 102 0.99 1.49 -7.60
CA THR A 102 1.92 0.65 -8.39
C THR A 102 1.19 -0.17 -9.44
N MET A 103 0.04 -0.76 -9.14
CA MET A 103 -0.69 -1.59 -10.08
C MET A 103 -1.18 -0.81 -11.31
N ILE A 104 -1.58 0.45 -11.18
CA ILE A 104 -1.99 1.27 -12.35
C ILE A 104 -0.88 1.37 -13.40
N MET A 105 0.37 1.48 -12.94
CA MET A 105 1.55 1.55 -13.82
C MET A 105 1.73 0.26 -14.62
N TYR A 106 1.53 -0.91 -13.99
CA TYR A 106 1.76 -2.20 -14.65
C TYR A 106 0.53 -2.73 -15.38
N ALA A 107 -0.69 -2.46 -14.90
CA ALA A 107 -1.93 -2.96 -15.48
C ALA A 107 -2.07 -2.55 -16.94
N ASN A 108 -1.75 -1.30 -17.26
CA ASN A 108 -1.80 -0.80 -18.63
C ASN A 108 -0.74 -1.47 -19.51
N ASP A 109 0.48 -1.61 -18.99
CA ASP A 109 1.58 -2.21 -19.73
C ASP A 109 1.37 -3.70 -20.03
N VAL A 110 0.65 -4.46 -19.17
CA VAL A 110 0.39 -5.89 -19.38
C VAL A 110 -0.44 -6.14 -20.64
N TRP A 111 -1.60 -5.48 -20.79
CA TRP A 111 -2.46 -5.70 -21.96
C TRP A 111 -1.83 -5.13 -23.23
N ILE A 112 -1.16 -3.97 -23.13
CA ILE A 112 -0.37 -3.42 -24.24
C ILE A 112 0.73 -4.40 -24.65
N GLY A 113 1.41 -5.03 -23.69
CA GLY A 113 2.44 -6.03 -23.91
C GLY A 113 1.93 -7.25 -24.67
N CYS A 114 0.73 -7.75 -24.31
CA CYS A 114 0.07 -8.84 -25.04
C CYS A 114 -0.24 -8.47 -26.49
N VAL A 115 -0.88 -7.32 -26.72
CA VAL A 115 -1.20 -6.84 -28.07
C VAL A 115 0.08 -6.60 -28.88
N GLN A 116 1.08 -5.97 -28.28
CA GLN A 116 2.38 -5.72 -28.91
C GLN A 116 3.06 -7.03 -29.34
N THR A 117 2.95 -8.08 -28.53
CA THR A 117 3.52 -9.40 -28.86
C THR A 117 2.86 -10.02 -30.08
N VAL A 118 1.52 -9.97 -30.17
CA VAL A 118 0.76 -10.49 -31.31
C VAL A 118 1.14 -9.75 -32.60
N VAL A 119 1.23 -8.42 -32.55
CA VAL A 119 1.63 -7.60 -33.71
C VAL A 119 3.07 -7.90 -34.14
N ILE A 120 4.01 -8.01 -33.20
CA ILE A 120 5.40 -8.32 -33.53
C ILE A 120 5.51 -9.72 -34.13
N PHE A 121 4.79 -10.70 -33.60
CA PHE A 121 4.76 -12.05 -34.16
C PHE A 121 4.25 -12.06 -35.59
N TYR A 122 3.15 -11.36 -35.88
CA TYR A 122 2.62 -11.23 -37.23
C TYR A 122 3.65 -10.64 -38.22
N LEU A 123 4.38 -9.61 -37.80
CA LEU A 123 5.41 -8.97 -38.64
C LEU A 123 6.63 -9.87 -38.86
N LEU A 124 7.05 -10.61 -37.84
CA LEU A 124 8.12 -11.60 -37.97
C LEU A 124 7.70 -12.73 -38.92
N TYR A 125 6.47 -13.23 -38.80
CA TYR A 125 5.93 -14.25 -39.70
C TYR A 125 5.89 -13.77 -41.15
N ARG A 126 5.45 -12.53 -41.39
CA ARG A 126 5.43 -11.96 -42.75
C ARG A 126 6.82 -11.83 -43.38
N ARG A 127 7.88 -11.60 -42.58
CA ARG A 127 9.24 -11.36 -43.08
C ARG A 127 10.11 -12.62 -43.16
N VAL A 128 9.96 -13.53 -42.20
CA VAL A 128 10.87 -14.69 -41.99
C VAL A 128 10.11 -16.03 -42.11
N GLY A 129 8.80 -15.98 -42.37
CA GLY A 129 7.95 -17.15 -42.56
C GLY A 129 7.92 -18.07 -41.34
N VAL A 130 8.04 -19.38 -41.59
CA VAL A 130 7.93 -20.44 -40.56
C VAL A 130 9.00 -20.30 -39.46
N ALA A 131 10.17 -19.72 -39.75
CA ALA A 131 11.21 -19.52 -38.75
C ALA A 131 10.78 -18.60 -37.59
N ALA A 132 9.77 -17.74 -37.79
CA ALA A 132 9.22 -16.90 -36.73
C ALA A 132 8.65 -17.72 -35.55
N PHE A 133 8.11 -18.92 -35.82
CA PHE A 133 7.58 -19.81 -34.78
C PHE A 133 8.66 -20.33 -33.85
N VAL A 134 9.89 -20.55 -34.34
CA VAL A 134 11.01 -21.04 -33.50
C VAL A 134 11.37 -20.00 -32.45
N GLY A 135 11.49 -18.72 -32.84
CA GLY A 135 11.84 -17.66 -31.90
C GLY A 135 10.73 -17.39 -30.88
N VAL A 136 9.47 -17.32 -31.30
CA VAL A 136 8.35 -17.12 -30.37
C VAL A 136 8.09 -18.36 -29.51
N GLY A 137 8.25 -19.57 -30.06
CA GLY A 137 8.18 -20.81 -29.31
C GLY A 137 9.18 -20.86 -28.15
N LEU A 138 10.42 -20.40 -28.37
CA LEU A 138 11.41 -20.27 -27.30
C LEU A 138 10.98 -19.30 -26.19
N PHE A 139 10.36 -18.17 -26.53
CA PHE A 139 9.79 -17.28 -25.51
C PHE A 139 8.64 -17.96 -24.75
N LEU A 140 7.73 -18.64 -25.44
CA LEU A 140 6.61 -19.34 -24.81
C LEU A 140 7.06 -20.45 -23.86
N ILE A 141 8.09 -21.21 -24.22
CA ILE A 141 8.68 -22.27 -23.37
C ILE A 141 9.35 -21.68 -22.12
N MET A 142 9.96 -20.49 -22.23
CA MET A 142 10.64 -19.86 -21.10
C MET A 142 9.68 -19.24 -20.08
N ILE A 143 8.45 -18.89 -20.47
CA ILE A 143 7.45 -18.30 -19.56
C ILE A 143 7.10 -19.25 -18.39
N PRO A 144 6.71 -20.53 -18.59
CA PRO A 144 6.46 -21.45 -17.48
C PRO A 144 7.63 -21.59 -16.52
N ILE A 145 8.87 -21.61 -17.04
CA ILE A 145 10.09 -21.72 -16.23
C ILE A 145 10.24 -20.47 -15.36
N GLN A 146 10.09 -19.28 -15.94
CA GLN A 146 10.14 -18.02 -15.19
C GLN A 146 9.01 -17.91 -14.15
N ILE A 147 7.79 -18.32 -14.49
CA ILE A 147 6.65 -18.36 -13.55
C ILE A 147 6.92 -19.33 -12.40
N TYR A 148 7.47 -20.52 -12.68
CA TYR A 148 7.81 -21.50 -11.66
C TYR A 148 8.85 -20.96 -10.67
N ILE A 149 9.96 -20.39 -11.19
CA ILE A 149 10.99 -19.77 -10.34
C ILE A 149 10.38 -18.58 -9.55
N GLY A 150 9.51 -17.78 -10.19
CA GLY A 150 8.76 -16.71 -9.54
C GLY A 150 7.89 -17.18 -8.37
N LYS A 151 7.19 -18.31 -8.52
CA LYS A 151 6.42 -18.93 -7.42
C LYS A 151 7.33 -19.38 -6.28
N VAL A 152 8.49 -19.96 -6.58
CA VAL A 152 9.50 -20.32 -5.56
C VAL A 152 10.01 -19.08 -4.82
N VAL A 153 10.30 -18.00 -5.55
CA VAL A 153 10.69 -16.70 -4.96
C VAL A 153 9.60 -16.16 -4.04
N SER A 154 8.33 -16.22 -4.47
CA SER A 154 7.19 -15.80 -3.65
C SER A 154 7.08 -16.60 -2.35
N LYS A 155 7.20 -17.94 -2.42
CA LYS A 155 7.21 -18.80 -1.23
C LYS A 155 8.37 -18.47 -0.27
N LEU A 156 9.58 -18.27 -0.81
CA LEU A 156 10.75 -17.86 -0.02
C LEU A 156 10.57 -16.47 0.60
N ARG A 157 9.88 -15.54 -0.07
CA ARG A 157 9.58 -14.19 0.45
C ARG A 157 8.70 -14.27 1.69
N VAL A 158 7.69 -15.14 1.69
CA VAL A 158 6.83 -15.38 2.87
C VAL A 158 7.65 -15.94 4.04
N GLU A 159 8.52 -16.91 3.78
CA GLU A 159 9.38 -17.48 4.82
C GLU A 159 10.40 -16.46 5.37
N SER A 160 10.98 -15.64 4.47
CA SER A 160 11.88 -14.55 4.88
C SER A 160 11.16 -13.52 5.75
N ALA A 161 9.90 -13.20 5.47
CA ALA A 161 9.11 -12.27 6.29
C ALA A 161 8.94 -12.79 7.72
N LYS A 162 8.64 -14.09 7.90
CA LYS A 162 8.57 -14.72 9.23
C LYS A 162 9.89 -14.63 10.00
N ASN A 163 11.02 -14.84 9.31
CA ASN A 163 12.35 -14.71 9.91
C ASN A 163 12.65 -13.27 10.33
N THR A 164 12.26 -12.29 9.51
CA THR A 164 12.34 -10.86 9.86
C THR A 164 11.49 -10.53 11.08
N ASP A 165 10.24 -11.02 11.15
CA ASP A 165 9.35 -10.80 12.30
C ASP A 165 9.95 -11.37 13.60
N LYS A 166 10.51 -12.59 13.55
CA LYS A 166 11.19 -13.22 14.69
C LYS A 166 12.39 -12.40 15.19
N ARG A 167 13.18 -11.82 14.27
CA ARG A 167 14.28 -10.91 14.62
C ARG A 167 13.76 -9.63 15.27
N LEU A 168 12.75 -9.00 14.68
CA LEU A 168 12.16 -7.77 15.21
C LEU A 168 11.54 -7.97 16.59
N GLN A 169 10.89 -9.11 16.83
CA GLN A 169 10.38 -9.48 18.14
C GLN A 169 11.52 -9.59 19.17
N THR A 170 12.61 -10.30 18.83
CA THR A 170 13.76 -10.45 19.74
C THR A 170 14.39 -9.09 20.08
N ILE A 171 14.49 -8.18 19.10
CA ILE A 171 14.99 -6.81 19.32
C ILE A 171 14.04 -6.03 20.23
N ARG A 172 12.73 -6.14 20.01
CA ARG A 172 11.72 -5.47 20.84
C ARG A 172 11.82 -5.93 22.30
N ASP A 173 11.92 -7.23 22.53
CA ASP A 173 12.06 -7.81 23.87
C ASP A 173 13.35 -7.31 24.55
N ALA A 174 14.46 -7.23 23.81
CA ALA A 174 15.73 -6.71 24.31
C ALA A 174 15.64 -5.22 24.69
N VAL A 175 15.00 -4.40 23.86
CA VAL A 175 14.84 -2.96 24.12
C VAL A 175 13.92 -2.72 25.32
N SER A 176 12.81 -3.47 25.44
CA SER A 176 11.91 -3.34 26.60
C SER A 176 12.58 -3.72 27.92
N SER A 177 13.54 -4.63 27.87
CA SER A 177 14.25 -5.14 29.06
C SER A 177 15.68 -4.60 29.17
N ILE A 178 16.02 -3.50 28.48
CA ILE A 178 17.42 -3.02 28.36
C ILE A 178 18.08 -2.74 29.71
N LYS A 179 17.33 -2.21 30.68
CA LYS A 179 17.85 -1.94 32.03
C LYS A 179 18.26 -3.22 32.74
N ILE A 180 17.45 -4.28 32.63
CA ILE A 180 17.72 -5.59 33.22
C ILE A 180 18.92 -6.23 32.54
N ILE A 181 18.96 -6.20 31.21
CA ILE A 181 20.07 -6.76 30.42
C ILE A 181 21.41 -6.11 30.81
N LYS A 182 21.43 -4.78 30.97
CA LYS A 182 22.59 -4.01 31.42
C LYS A 182 22.98 -4.37 32.87
N MET A 183 22.00 -4.47 33.77
CA MET A 183 22.24 -4.81 35.19
C MET A 183 22.86 -6.19 35.37
N TYR A 184 22.48 -7.17 34.54
CA TYR A 184 23.01 -8.54 34.57
C TYR A 184 24.16 -8.78 33.57
N ASN A 185 24.61 -7.74 32.85
CA ASN A 185 25.67 -7.83 31.85
C ASN A 185 25.41 -8.88 30.74
N TRP A 186 24.13 -9.08 30.38
CA TRP A 186 23.67 -10.09 29.41
C TRP A 186 23.72 -9.63 27.94
N GLU A 187 24.43 -8.55 27.64
CA GLU A 187 24.44 -7.92 26.32
C GLU A 187 24.92 -8.88 25.23
N SER A 188 26.05 -9.56 25.47
CA SER A 188 26.63 -10.52 24.52
C SER A 188 25.67 -11.69 24.23
N ILE A 189 24.92 -12.17 25.22
CA ILE A 189 23.94 -13.26 25.04
C ILE A 189 22.80 -12.81 24.12
N PHE A 190 22.28 -11.60 24.32
CA PHE A 190 21.23 -11.04 23.47
C PHE A 190 21.75 -10.69 22.08
N GLU A 191 22.97 -10.19 21.98
CA GLU A 191 23.66 -9.92 20.71
C GLU A 191 23.80 -11.19 19.88
N ASP A 192 24.26 -12.30 20.49
CA ASP A 192 24.37 -13.59 19.83
C ASP A 192 23.02 -14.13 19.36
N ARG A 193 21.98 -13.97 20.18
CA ARG A 193 20.61 -14.37 19.82
C ARG A 193 20.09 -13.57 18.62
N ILE A 194 20.30 -12.26 18.60
CA ILE A 194 19.91 -11.38 17.49
C ILE A 194 20.72 -11.72 16.23
N SER A 195 22.04 -11.91 16.38
CA SER A 195 22.96 -12.27 15.30
C SER A 195 22.62 -13.61 14.67
N ARG A 196 22.23 -14.60 15.47
CA ARG A 196 21.75 -15.91 14.98
C ARG A 196 20.48 -15.76 14.13
N ASN A 197 19.49 -15.02 14.62
CA ASN A 197 18.27 -14.74 13.86
C ASN A 197 18.59 -13.98 12.56
N ARG A 198 19.53 -13.03 12.62
CA ARG A 198 19.99 -12.27 11.45
C ARG A 198 20.68 -13.17 10.41
N ARG A 199 21.50 -14.15 10.81
CA ARG A 199 22.11 -15.11 9.87
C ARG A 199 21.05 -15.95 9.14
N ILE A 200 20.01 -16.41 9.84
CA ILE A 200 18.88 -17.16 9.24
C ILE A 200 18.13 -16.28 8.21
N GLU A 201 17.86 -15.03 8.57
CA GLU A 201 17.24 -14.04 7.69
C GLU A 201 18.11 -13.78 6.45
N ILE A 202 19.40 -13.49 6.62
CA ILE A 202 20.34 -13.25 5.52
C ILE A 202 20.43 -14.45 4.59
N ASN A 203 20.54 -15.67 5.12
CA ASN A 203 20.58 -16.88 4.29
C ASN A 203 19.31 -17.04 3.44
N SER A 204 18.15 -16.65 3.97
CA SER A 204 16.89 -16.65 3.23
C SER A 204 16.86 -15.56 2.15
N LEU A 205 17.36 -14.35 2.46
CA LEU A 205 17.46 -13.24 1.51
C LEU A 205 18.45 -13.53 0.37
N VAL A 206 19.62 -14.09 0.68
CA VAL A 206 20.60 -14.53 -0.33
C VAL A 206 19.97 -15.58 -1.24
N LYS A 207 19.21 -16.52 -0.66
CA LYS A 207 18.47 -17.49 -1.48
C LYS A 207 17.53 -16.78 -2.45
N ILE A 208 16.69 -15.86 -1.99
CA ILE A 208 15.78 -15.06 -2.85
C ILE A 208 16.56 -14.31 -3.93
N PHE A 209 17.65 -13.63 -3.56
CA PHE A 209 18.45 -12.83 -4.48
C PHE A 209 19.03 -13.68 -5.61
N ILE A 210 19.62 -14.84 -5.31
CA ILE A 210 20.15 -15.77 -6.33
C ILE A 210 19.07 -16.17 -7.33
N ARG A 211 17.84 -16.50 -6.87
CA ARG A 211 16.75 -16.88 -7.79
C ARG A 211 16.29 -15.70 -8.65
N LYS A 212 16.26 -14.48 -8.10
CA LYS A 212 15.95 -13.27 -8.88
C LYS A 212 16.99 -13.01 -9.97
N VAL A 213 18.28 -13.15 -9.66
CA VAL A 213 19.36 -13.05 -10.65
C VAL A 213 19.21 -14.13 -11.72
N MET A 214 18.87 -15.37 -11.36
CA MET A 214 18.60 -16.44 -12.32
C MET A 214 17.45 -16.11 -13.28
N ILE A 215 16.34 -15.52 -12.80
CA ILE A 215 15.23 -15.07 -13.66
C ILE A 215 15.72 -14.00 -14.66
N LEU A 216 16.49 -13.02 -14.17
CA LEU A 216 17.02 -11.94 -15.01
C LEU A 216 17.97 -12.48 -16.10
N LEU A 217 18.88 -13.38 -15.73
CA LEU A 217 19.81 -14.03 -16.66
C LEU A 217 19.09 -14.89 -17.69
N LEU A 218 18.14 -15.73 -17.26
CA LEU A 218 17.33 -16.57 -18.14
C LEU A 218 16.57 -15.70 -19.16
N GLY A 219 15.98 -14.60 -18.70
CA GLY A 219 15.30 -13.63 -19.56
C GLY A 219 16.24 -12.98 -20.58
N ALA A 220 17.43 -12.55 -20.16
CA ALA A 220 18.42 -11.94 -21.05
C ALA A 220 18.91 -12.94 -22.13
N LEU A 221 19.18 -14.19 -21.73
CA LEU A 221 19.61 -15.27 -22.63
C LEU A 221 18.51 -15.67 -23.61
N THR A 222 17.24 -15.69 -23.17
CA THR A 222 16.10 -16.07 -24.03
C THR A 222 16.07 -15.27 -25.33
N SER A 223 16.26 -13.95 -25.27
CA SER A 223 16.28 -13.13 -26.49
C SER A 223 17.43 -13.42 -27.45
N LYS A 224 18.61 -13.79 -26.92
CA LYS A 224 19.80 -14.10 -27.73
C LYS A 224 19.66 -15.49 -28.37
N LEU A 225 19.19 -16.46 -27.61
CA LEU A 225 18.90 -17.82 -28.09
C LEU A 225 17.77 -17.82 -29.11
N ALA A 226 16.68 -17.09 -28.86
CA ALA A 226 15.58 -16.96 -29.81
C ALA A 226 16.01 -16.30 -31.11
N PHE A 227 16.85 -15.26 -31.05
CA PHE A 227 17.45 -14.65 -32.23
C PHE A 227 18.32 -15.63 -33.00
N PHE A 228 19.26 -16.29 -32.34
CA PHE A 228 20.15 -17.26 -32.97
C PHE A 228 19.38 -18.42 -33.61
N ALA A 229 18.44 -19.03 -32.88
CA ALA A 229 17.63 -20.14 -33.39
C ALA A 229 16.75 -19.72 -34.58
N MET A 230 16.18 -18.51 -34.55
CA MET A 230 15.37 -18.00 -35.66
C MET A 230 16.23 -17.77 -36.91
N VAL A 231 17.40 -17.15 -36.78
CA VAL A 231 18.31 -16.91 -37.92
C VAL A 231 18.82 -18.23 -38.48
N MET A 232 19.22 -19.19 -37.63
CA MET A 232 19.66 -20.51 -38.09
C MET A 232 18.56 -21.27 -38.82
N MET A 233 17.32 -21.24 -38.32
CA MET A 233 16.18 -21.84 -39.01
C MET A 233 15.94 -21.18 -40.37
N TYR A 234 16.07 -19.86 -40.47
CA TYR A 234 15.89 -19.12 -41.71
C TYR A 234 16.94 -19.49 -42.78
N VAL A 235 18.20 -19.68 -42.35
CA VAL A 235 19.29 -20.18 -43.21
C VAL A 235 19.05 -21.62 -43.63
N TRP A 236 18.60 -22.47 -42.71
CA TRP A 236 18.33 -23.88 -43.02
C TRP A 236 17.21 -24.05 -44.04
N LEU A 237 16.24 -23.12 -44.06
CA LEU A 237 15.22 -23.03 -45.10
C LEU A 237 15.76 -22.53 -46.46
N GLY A 238 17.07 -22.29 -46.58
CA GLY A 238 17.75 -21.90 -47.82
C GLY A 238 17.66 -20.41 -48.15
N ASN A 239 17.19 -19.56 -47.21
CA ASN A 239 17.03 -18.14 -47.48
C ASN A 239 18.32 -17.35 -47.25
N PRO A 240 18.63 -16.35 -48.11
CA PRO A 240 19.81 -15.52 -47.94
C PRO A 240 19.64 -14.57 -46.75
N ILE A 241 20.71 -14.40 -45.96
CA ILE A 241 20.73 -13.47 -44.84
C ILE A 241 21.20 -12.09 -45.33
N SER A 242 20.44 -11.04 -45.01
CA SER A 242 20.87 -9.65 -45.18
C SER A 242 21.03 -8.95 -43.83
N ALA A 243 21.93 -7.95 -43.77
CA ALA A 243 22.11 -7.12 -42.57
C ALA A 243 20.80 -6.43 -42.15
N GLU A 244 19.99 -6.01 -43.12
CA GLU A 244 18.65 -5.46 -42.92
C GLU A 244 17.76 -6.41 -42.10
N LEU A 245 17.68 -7.68 -42.51
CA LEU A 245 16.83 -8.70 -41.90
C LEU A 245 17.31 -9.06 -40.50
N VAL A 246 18.62 -9.22 -40.32
CA VAL A 246 19.23 -9.51 -39.02
C VAL A 246 18.90 -8.42 -38.00
N TYR A 247 19.06 -7.16 -38.40
CA TYR A 247 18.75 -6.03 -37.52
C TYR A 247 17.25 -5.94 -37.20
N PHE A 248 16.38 -6.17 -38.19
CA PHE A 248 14.94 -6.19 -38.01
C PHE A 248 14.51 -7.25 -36.98
N ILE A 249 15.00 -8.48 -37.09
CA ILE A 249 14.70 -9.56 -36.15
C ILE A 249 15.23 -9.21 -34.76
N LEU A 250 16.48 -8.77 -34.65
CA LEU A 250 17.11 -8.44 -33.38
C LEU A 250 16.34 -7.36 -32.61
N THR A 251 15.98 -6.27 -33.29
CA THR A 251 15.25 -5.16 -32.68
C THR A 251 13.83 -5.55 -32.25
N LEU A 252 13.10 -6.32 -33.07
CA LEU A 252 11.76 -6.80 -32.71
C LEU A 252 11.79 -7.77 -31.52
N LEU A 253 12.74 -8.72 -31.48
CA LEU A 253 12.87 -9.65 -30.36
C LEU A 253 13.28 -8.95 -29.05
N GLN A 254 14.11 -7.91 -29.10
CA GLN A 254 14.42 -7.09 -27.93
C GLN A 254 13.21 -6.33 -27.37
N ARG A 255 12.25 -5.94 -28.23
CA ARG A 255 10.99 -5.31 -27.81
C ARG A 255 10.06 -6.31 -27.12
N VAL A 256 9.96 -7.52 -27.66
CA VAL A 256 9.19 -8.63 -27.07
C VAL A 256 9.77 -9.04 -25.71
N ARG A 257 11.10 -9.06 -25.59
CA ARG A 257 11.82 -9.36 -24.34
C ARG A 257 11.32 -8.55 -23.14
N HIS A 258 11.11 -7.24 -23.31
CA HIS A 258 10.66 -6.38 -22.21
C HIS A 258 9.27 -6.77 -21.70
N ALA A 259 8.34 -7.10 -22.61
CA ALA A 259 6.99 -7.54 -22.26
C ALA A 259 7.02 -8.83 -21.43
N PHE A 260 7.78 -9.83 -21.90
CA PHE A 260 7.82 -11.14 -21.24
C PHE A 260 8.65 -11.20 -19.96
N ASN A 261 9.79 -10.52 -19.90
CA ASN A 261 10.70 -10.67 -18.77
C ASN A 261 10.43 -9.68 -17.62
N VAL A 262 9.80 -8.53 -17.91
CA VAL A 262 9.62 -7.46 -16.93
C VAL A 262 8.14 -7.22 -16.69
N VAL A 263 7.39 -6.85 -17.73
CA VAL A 263 6.02 -6.37 -17.58
C VAL A 263 5.07 -7.46 -17.08
N ILE A 264 5.07 -8.64 -17.72
CA ILE A 264 4.15 -9.72 -17.35
C ILE A 264 4.45 -10.25 -15.93
N PRO A 265 5.70 -10.60 -15.56
CA PRO A 265 6.00 -11.09 -14.20
C PRO A 265 5.74 -10.06 -13.11
N MET A 266 6.08 -8.79 -13.33
CA MET A 266 5.79 -7.71 -12.38
C MET A 266 4.28 -7.48 -12.27
N GLY A 267 3.57 -7.43 -13.40
CA GLY A 267 2.11 -7.29 -13.43
C GLY A 267 1.38 -8.38 -12.65
N ILE A 268 1.80 -9.65 -12.76
CA ILE A 268 1.23 -10.75 -11.97
C ILE A 268 1.49 -10.56 -10.47
N THR A 269 2.71 -10.14 -10.11
CA THR A 269 3.11 -9.94 -8.71
C THR A 269 2.32 -8.80 -8.06
N GLU A 270 2.24 -7.66 -8.74
CA GLU A 270 1.51 -6.48 -8.28
C GLU A 270 0.00 -6.72 -8.27
N SER A 271 -0.54 -7.49 -9.22
CA SER A 271 -1.96 -7.90 -9.21
C SER A 271 -2.31 -8.72 -7.96
N ALA A 272 -1.44 -9.66 -7.57
CA ALA A 272 -1.64 -10.46 -6.38
C ALA A 272 -1.56 -9.62 -5.09
N GLU A 273 -0.63 -8.65 -5.05
CA GLU A 273 -0.51 -7.71 -3.94
C GLU A 273 -1.75 -6.81 -3.85
N LEU A 274 -2.20 -6.23 -4.98
CA LEU A 274 -3.42 -5.45 -5.05
C LEU A 274 -4.63 -6.24 -4.58
N TYR A 275 -4.81 -7.49 -5.02
CA TYR A 275 -5.94 -8.32 -4.61
C TYR A 275 -5.96 -8.53 -3.09
N ALA A 276 -4.81 -8.82 -2.48
CA ALA A 276 -4.70 -8.99 -1.04
C ALA A 276 -4.99 -7.68 -0.28
N SER A 277 -4.50 -6.55 -0.78
CA SER A 277 -4.74 -5.21 -0.22
C SER A 277 -6.21 -4.78 -0.34
N ALA A 278 -6.83 -5.00 -1.50
CA ALA A 278 -8.23 -4.72 -1.75
C ALA A 278 -9.14 -5.50 -0.79
N LYS A 279 -8.86 -6.80 -0.57
CA LYS A 279 -9.59 -7.63 0.39
C LYS A 279 -9.50 -7.10 1.83
N ARG A 280 -8.33 -6.59 2.25
CA ARG A 280 -8.15 -5.99 3.58
C ARG A 280 -8.89 -4.66 3.73
N ILE A 281 -8.85 -3.81 2.70
CA ILE A 281 -9.58 -2.53 2.70
C ILE A 281 -11.10 -2.80 2.70
N GLU A 282 -11.57 -3.76 1.90
CA GLU A 282 -12.96 -4.17 1.88
C GLU A 282 -13.43 -4.67 3.25
N ALA A 283 -12.63 -5.50 3.91
CA ALA A 283 -12.93 -5.97 5.27
C ALA A 283 -13.10 -4.81 6.25
N LEU A 284 -12.21 -3.81 6.21
CA LEU A 284 -12.32 -2.59 7.04
C LEU A 284 -13.60 -1.78 6.71
N LEU A 285 -13.91 -1.62 5.43
CA LEU A 285 -15.07 -0.82 5.00
C LEU A 285 -16.40 -1.48 5.38
N LYS A 286 -16.44 -2.81 5.40
CA LYS A 286 -17.60 -3.61 5.83
C LYS A 286 -17.78 -3.69 7.35
N THR A 287 -16.76 -3.37 8.13
CA THR A 287 -16.86 -3.32 9.59
C THR A 287 -17.97 -2.38 10.04
N GLU A 288 -18.70 -2.76 11.09
CA GLU A 288 -19.80 -1.97 11.64
C GLU A 288 -19.35 -0.55 11.99
N SER A 289 -20.02 0.42 11.38
CA SER A 289 -19.93 1.81 11.78
C SER A 289 -20.93 2.09 12.88
N VAL A 290 -20.64 3.05 13.76
CA VAL A 290 -21.67 3.69 14.59
C VAL A 290 -22.71 4.25 13.63
N THR A 291 -23.81 3.51 13.46
CA THR A 291 -24.93 3.94 12.66
C THR A 291 -25.47 5.20 13.31
N LYS A 292 -25.34 6.35 12.62
CA LYS A 292 -26.16 7.54 12.88
C LYS A 292 -27.65 7.31 12.54
N ASN A 293 -28.05 6.07 12.26
CA ASN A 293 -29.44 5.66 12.42
C ASN A 293 -29.65 5.53 13.92
N ALA A 294 -29.84 6.69 14.55
CA ALA A 294 -30.58 6.78 15.77
C ALA A 294 -31.93 6.11 15.49
N ASP A 295 -32.08 4.86 15.92
CA ASP A 295 -33.29 4.53 16.65
C ASP A 295 -33.48 5.68 17.66
N GLU A 296 -34.67 6.25 17.72
CA GLU A 296 -35.06 7.41 18.53
C GLU A 296 -34.78 7.29 20.05
N LYS A 297 -34.06 6.25 20.48
CA LYS A 297 -33.78 5.86 21.86
C LYS A 297 -32.60 6.60 22.51
N THR A 298 -31.69 7.18 21.73
CA THR A 298 -30.55 7.96 22.25
C THR A 298 -30.45 9.32 21.58
N VAL A 299 -31.14 10.31 22.14
CA VAL A 299 -31.17 11.67 21.59
C VAL A 299 -30.10 12.52 22.30
N LEU A 300 -28.98 12.75 21.63
CA LEU A 300 -28.08 13.87 21.95
C LEU A 300 -28.67 15.13 21.29
N LYS A 301 -29.41 15.94 22.06
CA LYS A 301 -29.86 17.26 21.58
C LYS A 301 -28.69 18.24 21.68
N ASP A 302 -27.92 18.36 20.59
CA ASP A 302 -27.05 19.51 20.38
C ASP A 302 -27.93 20.73 20.06
N ASN A 303 -28.44 21.40 21.10
CA ASN A 303 -29.06 22.71 20.91
C ASN A 303 -27.93 23.72 20.66
N MET A 304 -27.53 23.83 19.38
CA MET A 304 -26.58 24.85 18.92
C MET A 304 -27.19 26.27 18.94
N LEU A 305 -28.46 26.41 19.32
CA LEU A 305 -29.19 27.67 19.46
C LEU A 305 -30.00 27.63 20.77
N GLY A 306 -29.54 28.40 21.76
CA GLY A 306 -30.25 28.60 23.02
C GLY A 306 -29.59 27.91 24.21
N ILE A 307 -29.04 28.71 25.12
CA ILE A 307 -28.66 28.33 26.47
C ILE A 307 -29.95 27.88 27.19
N ASN A 308 -30.31 26.61 27.08
CA ASN A 308 -31.32 26.02 27.96
C ASN A 308 -30.59 25.56 29.23
N GLU A 309 -30.92 26.20 30.35
CA GLU A 309 -30.19 26.18 31.64
C GLU A 309 -30.14 24.83 32.38
N ASN A 310 -30.65 23.73 31.80
CA ASN A 310 -30.75 22.45 32.51
C ASN A 310 -29.98 21.36 31.77
N ALA A 311 -28.68 21.26 32.07
CA ALA A 311 -27.90 20.07 31.78
C ALA A 311 -28.53 18.91 32.56
N LYS A 312 -28.92 17.86 31.85
CA LYS A 312 -29.69 16.76 32.42
C LYS A 312 -29.30 15.45 31.78
N VAL A 313 -29.13 14.45 32.63
CA VAL A 313 -28.92 13.05 32.23
C VAL A 313 -30.10 12.23 32.73
N ASN A 314 -30.80 11.56 31.83
CA ASN A 314 -31.89 10.66 32.17
C ASN A 314 -31.64 9.30 31.51
N VAL A 315 -31.45 8.27 32.33
CA VAL A 315 -31.25 6.89 31.91
C VAL A 315 -32.46 6.10 32.41
N ARG A 316 -33.16 5.40 31.51
CA ARG A 316 -34.37 4.63 31.84
C ARG A 316 -34.24 3.19 31.39
N ASN A 317 -34.40 2.28 32.36
CA ASN A 317 -34.40 0.83 32.23
C ASN A 317 -33.40 0.31 31.18
N THR A 318 -32.16 0.77 31.28
CA THR A 318 -31.17 0.59 30.22
C THR A 318 -30.35 -0.68 30.44
N THR A 319 -30.28 -1.51 29.40
CA THR A 319 -29.49 -2.74 29.37
C THR A 319 -28.43 -2.63 28.28
N VAL A 320 -27.17 -2.89 28.65
CA VAL A 320 -26.01 -2.84 27.74
C VAL A 320 -25.38 -4.22 27.67
N GLU A 321 -25.20 -4.70 26.46
CA GLU A 321 -24.58 -5.98 26.14
C GLU A 321 -23.35 -5.73 25.28
N ILE A 322 -22.22 -6.34 25.63
CA ILE A 322 -20.97 -6.25 24.88
C ILE A 322 -20.53 -7.67 24.59
N ARG A 323 -20.33 -8.02 23.31
CA ARG A 323 -19.92 -9.37 22.87
C ARG A 323 -20.78 -10.51 23.44
N GLY A 324 -22.09 -10.32 23.53
CA GLY A 324 -23.01 -11.36 24.04
C GLY A 324 -23.12 -11.44 25.57
N HIS A 325 -22.42 -10.56 26.30
CA HIS A 325 -22.47 -10.52 27.76
C HIS A 325 -23.14 -9.24 28.25
N THR A 326 -24.18 -9.38 29.07
CA THR A 326 -24.84 -8.24 29.70
C THR A 326 -23.94 -7.63 30.77
N VAL A 327 -23.48 -6.40 30.54
CA VAL A 327 -22.60 -5.66 31.46
C VAL A 327 -23.40 -4.76 32.39
N LEU A 328 -24.45 -4.12 31.86
CA LEU A 328 -25.37 -3.27 32.62
C LEU A 328 -26.79 -3.81 32.41
N LYS A 329 -27.58 -3.96 33.47
CA LYS A 329 -28.93 -4.56 33.41
C LYS A 329 -29.94 -3.66 34.12
N GLY A 330 -30.93 -3.16 33.38
CA GLY A 330 -32.07 -2.42 33.93
C GLY A 330 -31.73 -1.14 34.69
N ILE A 331 -30.68 -0.43 34.30
CA ILE A 331 -30.22 0.77 35.02
C ILE A 331 -31.19 1.93 34.78
N SER A 332 -31.61 2.60 35.85
CA SER A 332 -32.43 3.80 35.78
C SER A 332 -31.96 4.85 36.78
N PHE A 333 -31.63 6.05 36.31
CA PHE A 333 -31.30 7.18 37.17
C PHE A 333 -31.47 8.52 36.44
N GLU A 334 -31.60 9.58 37.23
CA GLU A 334 -31.68 10.95 36.76
C GLU A 334 -30.64 11.80 37.49
N VAL A 335 -29.84 12.55 36.73
CA VAL A 335 -28.86 13.50 37.27
C VAL A 335 -29.20 14.89 36.77
N ASN A 336 -29.37 15.80 37.72
CA ASN A 336 -29.55 17.24 37.50
C ASN A 336 -28.23 17.98 37.80
N ASN A 337 -28.24 19.31 37.71
CA ASN A 337 -27.07 20.14 38.01
C ASN A 337 -26.51 19.86 39.43
N GLY A 338 -25.21 19.53 39.51
CA GLY A 338 -24.53 19.26 40.77
C GLY A 338 -23.33 18.32 40.62
N LEU A 339 -22.76 17.89 41.75
CA LEU A 339 -21.70 16.89 41.80
C LEU A 339 -22.30 15.51 42.07
N THR A 340 -22.13 14.59 41.12
CA THR A 340 -22.54 13.18 41.28
C THR A 340 -21.31 12.29 41.34
N ILE A 341 -21.25 11.42 42.35
CA ILE A 341 -20.15 10.48 42.54
C ILE A 341 -20.66 9.07 42.25
N ILE A 342 -19.96 8.35 41.36
CA ILE A 342 -20.25 6.95 41.05
C ILE A 342 -19.21 6.08 41.76
N SER A 343 -19.66 5.23 42.68
CA SER A 343 -18.79 4.30 43.43
C SER A 343 -19.23 2.85 43.26
N GLY A 344 -18.30 1.91 43.41
CA GLY A 344 -18.59 0.47 43.37
C GLY A 344 -17.35 -0.39 43.16
N PRO A 345 -17.48 -1.73 43.23
CA PRO A 345 -16.35 -2.68 43.09
C PRO A 345 -15.63 -2.60 41.74
N ILE A 346 -14.37 -3.05 41.68
CA ILE A 346 -13.63 -3.17 40.41
C ILE A 346 -14.40 -4.11 39.46
N GLY A 347 -14.52 -3.72 38.18
CA GLY A 347 -15.25 -4.51 37.19
C GLY A 347 -16.78 -4.32 37.19
N SER A 348 -17.34 -3.48 38.06
CA SER A 348 -18.80 -3.26 38.16
C SER A 348 -19.44 -2.48 37.00
N GLY A 349 -18.74 -2.26 35.88
CA GLY A 349 -19.28 -1.55 34.71
C GLY A 349 -19.30 -0.02 34.77
N LYS A 350 -18.61 0.63 35.73
CA LYS A 350 -18.55 2.11 35.85
C LYS A 350 -18.08 2.80 34.57
N THR A 351 -16.96 2.35 34.01
CA THR A 351 -16.41 2.90 32.76
C THR A 351 -17.37 2.68 31.59
N THR A 352 -18.05 1.53 31.55
CA THR A 352 -19.09 1.23 30.56
C THR A 352 -20.26 2.19 30.66
N LEU A 353 -20.68 2.54 31.88
CA LEU A 353 -21.74 3.52 32.11
C LEU A 353 -21.35 4.91 31.59
N LEU A 354 -20.11 5.36 31.82
CA LEU A 354 -19.64 6.63 31.27
C LEU A 354 -19.59 6.61 29.74
N ARG A 355 -19.17 5.50 29.13
CA ARG A 355 -19.17 5.32 27.67
C ARG A 355 -20.59 5.29 27.08
N LEU A 356 -21.56 4.74 27.80
CA LEU A 356 -22.98 4.81 27.43
C LEU A 356 -23.47 6.26 27.39
N LEU A 357 -23.12 7.09 28.38
CA LEU A 357 -23.49 8.51 28.41
C LEU A 357 -22.86 9.33 27.28
N LEU A 358 -21.68 8.92 26.80
CA LEU A 358 -21.01 9.52 25.64
C LEU A 358 -21.60 9.07 24.31
N ASN A 359 -22.59 8.16 24.33
CA ASN A 359 -23.10 7.48 23.14
C ASN A 359 -22.00 6.72 22.35
N ASP A 360 -20.96 6.28 23.07
CA ASP A 360 -19.89 5.43 22.53
C ASP A 360 -20.39 3.98 22.39
N ILE A 361 -21.23 3.54 23.33
CA ILE A 361 -21.85 2.21 23.34
C ILE A 361 -23.37 2.37 23.23
N SER A 362 -23.99 1.65 22.30
CA SER A 362 -25.44 1.62 22.14
C SER A 362 -26.10 0.75 23.22
N CYS A 363 -27.28 1.16 23.69
CA CYS A 363 -28.12 0.32 24.54
C CYS A 363 -28.94 -0.67 23.69
N LYS A 364 -29.18 -1.87 24.23
CA LYS A 364 -30.05 -2.88 23.61
C LYS A 364 -31.53 -2.61 23.94
N GLU A 365 -31.76 -2.27 25.20
CA GLU A 365 -33.07 -1.94 25.76
C GLU A 365 -32.96 -0.67 26.60
N GLY A 366 -34.05 0.08 26.70
CA GLY A 366 -34.13 1.34 27.44
C GLY A 366 -33.89 2.58 26.57
N SER A 367 -33.68 3.72 27.24
CA SER A 367 -33.42 5.01 26.61
C SER A 367 -32.43 5.83 27.43
N VAL A 368 -31.52 6.52 26.75
CA VAL A 368 -30.52 7.41 27.36
C VAL A 368 -30.66 8.80 26.75
N LEU A 369 -30.94 9.80 27.59
CA LEU A 369 -31.03 11.20 27.21
C LEU A 369 -29.92 11.97 27.92
N VAL A 370 -29.05 12.62 27.14
CA VAL A 370 -28.03 13.54 27.65
C VAL A 370 -28.21 14.88 26.95
N ASN A 371 -28.44 15.93 27.74
CA ASN A 371 -28.65 17.29 27.26
C ASN A 371 -27.49 18.21 27.67
N GLY A 372 -26.82 18.83 26.71
CA GLY A 372 -25.69 19.75 26.92
C GLY A 372 -24.37 19.28 26.32
N ARG A 373 -23.30 20.08 26.48
CA ARG A 373 -21.94 19.72 26.05
C ARG A 373 -21.29 18.79 27.06
N VAL A 374 -20.62 17.75 26.57
CA VAL A 374 -19.96 16.74 27.40
C VAL A 374 -18.44 16.88 27.27
N SER A 375 -17.74 16.93 28.41
CA SER A 375 -16.29 16.81 28.51
C SER A 375 -15.94 15.46 29.13
N TYR A 376 -14.96 14.76 28.58
CA TYR A 376 -14.58 13.42 29.04
C TYR A 376 -13.07 13.30 29.26
N ALA A 377 -12.70 12.75 30.41
CA ALA A 377 -11.33 12.34 30.72
C ALA A 377 -11.30 10.81 30.88
N PRO A 378 -10.65 10.07 29.96
CA PRO A 378 -10.56 8.63 30.03
C PRO A 378 -9.65 8.15 31.18
N GLN A 379 -9.89 6.92 31.64
CA GLN A 379 -9.06 6.26 32.65
C GLN A 379 -7.61 6.08 32.16
N GLU A 380 -7.43 5.73 30.89
CA GLU A 380 -6.13 5.74 30.23
C GLU A 380 -5.95 7.10 29.54
N PRO A 381 -5.02 7.95 30.00
CA PRO A 381 -4.85 9.28 29.46
C PRO A 381 -4.37 9.21 28.00
N TRP A 382 -5.01 9.98 27.13
CA TRP A 382 -4.59 10.16 25.76
C TRP A 382 -3.93 11.54 25.58
N VAL A 383 -2.65 11.52 25.22
CA VAL A 383 -1.84 12.72 24.94
C VAL A 383 -1.34 12.58 23.51
N PHE A 384 -1.52 13.60 22.69
CA PHE A 384 -1.09 13.56 21.29
C PHE A 384 0.29 14.21 21.09
N PRO A 385 1.04 13.83 20.04
CA PRO A 385 2.39 14.35 19.79
C PRO A 385 2.36 15.85 19.49
N SER A 386 2.46 16.68 20.52
CA SER A 386 2.48 18.14 20.45
C SER A 386 3.04 18.71 21.75
N THR A 387 3.04 20.03 21.87
CA THR A 387 3.43 20.71 23.11
C THR A 387 2.43 20.43 24.24
N LEU A 388 2.87 20.55 25.49
CA LEU A 388 1.99 20.50 26.67
C LEU A 388 0.84 21.50 26.53
N LYS A 389 1.16 22.72 26.08
CA LYS A 389 0.19 23.79 25.82
C LYS A 389 -0.91 23.34 24.85
N GLN A 390 -0.55 22.71 23.73
CA GLN A 390 -1.53 22.24 22.75
C GLN A 390 -2.37 21.07 23.28
N ASN A 391 -1.79 20.17 24.06
CA ASN A 391 -2.53 19.09 24.72
C ASN A 391 -3.56 19.63 25.73
N ILE A 392 -3.29 20.76 26.40
CA ILE A 392 -4.24 21.42 27.30
C ILE A 392 -5.31 22.20 26.51
N LEU A 393 -4.91 22.91 25.45
CA LEU A 393 -5.85 23.73 24.65
C LEU A 393 -6.77 22.89 23.77
N LEU A 394 -6.36 21.70 23.34
CA LEU A 394 -7.15 20.82 22.45
C LEU A 394 -7.66 21.53 21.18
N GLY A 395 -6.90 22.49 20.65
CA GLY A 395 -7.26 23.27 19.45
C GLY A 395 -8.10 24.53 19.72
N GLU A 396 -8.46 24.81 20.97
CA GLU A 396 -9.15 26.05 21.36
C GLU A 396 -8.23 27.28 21.34
N LYS A 397 -8.85 28.47 21.31
CA LYS A 397 -8.11 29.74 21.38
C LYS A 397 -7.39 29.88 22.72
N PHE A 398 -6.17 30.40 22.68
CA PHE A 398 -5.37 30.61 23.88
C PHE A 398 -5.89 31.82 24.68
N ASP A 399 -6.46 31.55 25.85
CA ASP A 399 -6.74 32.54 26.89
C ASP A 399 -5.71 32.38 28.00
N ARG A 400 -4.88 33.41 28.20
CA ARG A 400 -3.77 33.38 29.14
C ARG A 400 -4.24 33.24 30.58
N ASN A 401 -5.27 33.99 30.97
CA ASN A 401 -5.72 34.02 32.36
C ASN A 401 -6.30 32.66 32.77
N ARG A 402 -7.19 32.12 31.93
CA ARG A 402 -7.78 30.79 32.13
C ARG A 402 -6.72 29.68 32.09
N TYR A 403 -5.75 29.78 31.20
CA TYR A 403 -4.68 28.77 31.09
C TYR A 403 -3.78 28.75 32.33
N GLU A 404 -3.34 29.92 32.82
CA GLU A 404 -2.53 30.02 34.03
C GLU A 404 -3.30 29.57 35.27
N GLU A 405 -4.60 29.89 35.36
CA GLU A 405 -5.49 29.41 36.42
C GLU A 405 -5.63 27.88 36.40
N VAL A 406 -5.91 27.27 35.24
CA VAL A 406 -6.01 25.81 35.10
C VAL A 406 -4.70 25.12 35.50
N LEU A 407 -3.54 25.65 35.09
CA LEU A 407 -2.25 25.11 35.51
C LEU A 407 -2.05 25.15 37.03
N LYS A 408 -2.49 26.24 37.67
CA LYS A 408 -2.40 26.41 39.13
C LYS A 408 -3.36 25.46 39.86
N VAL A 409 -4.62 25.40 39.44
CA VAL A 409 -5.67 24.56 40.08
C VAL A 409 -5.39 23.07 39.90
N CYS A 410 -4.85 22.67 38.75
CA CYS A 410 -4.42 21.29 38.49
C CYS A 410 -3.01 20.98 39.03
N ALA A 411 -2.35 21.91 39.73
CA ALA A 411 -0.99 21.77 40.27
C ALA A 411 0.09 21.40 39.25
N LEU A 412 -0.08 21.76 37.98
CA LEU A 412 0.82 21.43 36.86
C LEU A 412 2.03 22.38 36.73
N THR A 413 2.11 23.44 37.54
CA THR A 413 3.21 24.41 37.50
C THR A 413 4.57 23.76 37.77
N LEU A 414 4.65 22.90 38.79
CA LEU A 414 5.89 22.20 39.14
C LEU A 414 6.33 21.23 38.03
N ASP A 415 5.38 20.51 37.43
CA ASP A 415 5.66 19.55 36.36
C ASP A 415 6.16 20.25 35.10
N ARG A 416 5.51 21.37 34.73
CA ARG A 416 5.96 22.22 33.63
C ARG A 416 7.40 22.69 33.83
N ASP A 417 7.73 23.16 35.03
CA ASP A 417 9.05 23.74 35.31
C ASP A 417 10.17 22.67 35.35
N ARG A 418 9.82 21.40 35.61
CA ARG A 418 10.75 20.25 35.56
C ARG A 418 10.96 19.70 34.16
N LEU A 419 10.06 19.96 33.20
CA LEU A 419 10.18 19.45 31.84
C LEU A 419 11.25 20.21 31.04
N PRO A 420 12.21 19.51 30.39
CA PRO A 420 13.17 20.16 29.50
C PRO A 420 12.42 20.74 28.29
N GLY A 421 12.29 22.07 28.25
CA GLY A 421 11.49 22.79 27.24
C GLY A 421 10.11 23.26 27.71
N GLY A 422 9.83 23.27 29.03
CA GLY A 422 8.57 23.73 29.61
C GLY A 422 8.28 25.24 29.54
N LYS A 423 9.12 26.05 28.87
CA LYS A 423 8.90 27.48 28.65
C LYS A 423 8.30 27.75 27.28
#